data_AF-A0A2H9MI78-F1
#
_entry.id   AF-A0A2H9MI78-F1
#
_cell.length_a   1.000
_cell.length_b   1.000
_cell.length_c   1.000
_cell.angle_alpha   90.00
_cell.angle_beta   90.00
_cell.angle_gamma   90.00
#
_symmetry.space_group_name_H-M   'P 1'
#
loop_
_entity.id
_entity.type
_entity.pdbx_description
1 polymer ?
#
loop_
_entity_poly.entity_id
_entity_poly.type
_entity_poly.pdbx_seq_one_letter_code
_entity_poly.pdbx_strand_id
1 'polypeptide(L)'
;MIYAIKTIIGRENVVLDSMAGKVKVQGLDVKAFFHPEEIRGYIFVEGELKDIETVIKEIPHARGIIRKEVSIGEIKRFLEPKKVDIEMNEGDIVEVIGGPFKGEKGKVKRYNDVKSEITIELIEVTVPIPVTVNARLVKIIEKK
;
A
#
# COMPACT_ATOMS: atom_id res chain seq x y z
N MET A 1 -20.62 -11.64 4.14
CA MET A 1 -20.22 -11.36 5.54
C MET A 1 -18.71 -11.36 5.60
N ILE A 2 -18.08 -10.53 6.44
CA ILE A 2 -16.62 -10.47 6.56
C ILE A 2 -16.21 -11.04 7.92
N TYR A 3 -15.22 -11.93 7.92
CA TYR A 3 -14.70 -12.56 9.13
C TYR A 3 -13.19 -12.41 9.20
N ALA A 4 -12.68 -12.26 10.42
CA ALA A 4 -11.24 -12.27 10.68
C ALA A 4 -10.76 -13.70 10.99
N ILE A 5 -9.65 -14.10 10.38
CA ILE A 5 -8.99 -15.39 10.61
C ILE A 5 -7.64 -15.10 11.25
N LYS A 6 -7.38 -15.73 12.38
CA LYS A 6 -6.09 -15.65 13.06
C LYS A 6 -5.07 -16.49 12.30
N THR A 7 -3.88 -15.97 12.09
CA THR A 7 -2.77 -16.64 11.41
C THR A 7 -1.52 -16.64 12.29
N ILE A 8 -0.47 -17.34 11.85
CA ILE A 8 0.87 -17.13 12.38
C ILE A 8 1.38 -15.79 11.86
N ILE A 9 1.89 -14.94 12.76
CA ILE A 9 2.49 -13.65 12.42
C ILE A 9 3.59 -13.84 11.38
N GLY A 10 3.55 -13.07 10.28
CA GLY A 10 4.49 -13.15 9.17
C GLY A 10 4.19 -14.24 8.13
N ARG A 11 3.05 -14.93 8.25
CA ARG A 11 2.58 -15.95 7.28
C ARG A 11 1.23 -15.59 6.64
N GLU A 12 0.77 -14.36 6.79
CA GLU A 12 -0.52 -13.87 6.31
C GLU A 12 -0.68 -14.04 4.80
N ASN A 13 0.33 -13.61 4.03
CA ASN A 13 0.33 -13.78 2.56
C ASN A 13 0.33 -15.25 2.14
N VAL A 14 1.07 -16.11 2.84
CA VAL A 14 1.09 -17.56 2.57
C VAL A 14 -0.29 -18.19 2.78
N VAL A 15 -1.01 -17.74 3.82
CA VAL A 15 -2.39 -18.17 4.10
C VAL A 15 -3.32 -17.67 2.99
N LEU A 16 -3.21 -16.40 2.56
CA LEU A 16 -4.00 -15.84 1.46
C LEU A 16 -3.80 -16.61 0.15
N ASP A 17 -2.56 -16.87 -0.24
CA ASP A 17 -2.23 -17.61 -1.46
C ASP A 17 -2.79 -19.04 -1.43
N SER A 18 -2.66 -19.71 -0.28
CA SER A 18 -3.21 -21.05 -0.06
C SER A 18 -4.74 -21.05 -0.16
N MET A 19 -5.41 -20.05 0.44
CA MET A 19 -6.86 -19.89 0.35
C MET A 19 -7.31 -19.65 -1.08
N ALA A 20 -6.65 -18.76 -1.81
CA ALA A 20 -6.98 -18.44 -3.20
C ALA A 20 -6.96 -19.69 -4.09
N GLY A 21 -5.95 -20.55 -3.92
CA GLY A 21 -5.86 -21.83 -4.64
C GLY A 21 -7.00 -22.79 -4.27
N LYS A 22 -7.29 -22.95 -2.97
CA LYS A 22 -8.29 -23.91 -2.48
C LYS A 22 -9.72 -23.52 -2.80
N VAL A 23 -10.09 -22.25 -2.60
CA VAL A 23 -11.42 -21.72 -2.90
C VAL A 23 -11.78 -21.96 -4.37
N LYS A 24 -10.84 -21.67 -5.29
CA LYS A 24 -11.05 -21.84 -6.73
C LYS A 24 -11.25 -23.30 -7.12
N VAL A 25 -10.54 -24.23 -6.50
CA VAL A 25 -10.65 -25.66 -6.78
C VAL A 25 -11.94 -26.26 -6.22
N GLN A 26 -12.37 -25.82 -5.04
CA GLN A 26 -13.53 -26.37 -4.34
C GLN A 26 -14.86 -25.68 -4.69
N GLY A 27 -14.84 -24.55 -5.39
CA GLY A 27 -16.06 -23.82 -5.78
C GLY A 27 -16.82 -23.24 -4.58
N LEU A 28 -16.09 -22.81 -3.54
CA LEU A 28 -16.65 -22.26 -2.30
C LEU A 28 -17.13 -20.81 -2.49
N ASP A 29 -18.15 -20.39 -1.73
CA ASP A 29 -18.63 -19.00 -1.71
C ASP A 29 -17.75 -18.10 -0.83
N VAL A 30 -16.51 -17.91 -1.29
CA VAL A 30 -15.57 -16.94 -0.77
C VAL A 30 -15.29 -15.92 -1.88
N LYS A 31 -15.68 -14.68 -1.63
CA LYS A 31 -15.70 -13.60 -2.63
C LYS A 31 -14.39 -12.81 -2.66
N ALA A 32 -13.84 -12.55 -1.47
CA ALA A 32 -12.63 -11.77 -1.32
C ALA A 32 -11.87 -12.18 -0.06
N PHE A 33 -10.57 -11.92 -0.07
CA PHE A 33 -9.72 -12.05 1.10
C PHE A 33 -8.62 -11.00 1.03
N PHE A 34 -8.28 -10.39 2.16
CA PHE A 34 -7.25 -9.35 2.22
C PHE A 34 -6.54 -9.36 3.58
N HIS A 35 -5.34 -8.81 3.60
CA HIS A 35 -4.59 -8.54 4.82
C HIS A 35 -3.85 -7.21 4.65
N PRO A 36 -4.07 -6.24 5.54
CA PRO A 36 -3.30 -5.00 5.54
C PRO A 36 -2.02 -5.15 6.36
N GLU A 37 -0.93 -4.54 5.91
CA GLU A 37 0.38 -4.63 6.58
C GLU A 37 0.33 -4.14 8.03
N GLU A 38 -0.58 -3.21 8.35
CA GLU A 38 -0.78 -2.68 9.70
C GLU A 38 -1.36 -3.71 10.69
N ILE A 39 -2.05 -4.77 10.22
CA ILE A 39 -2.70 -5.77 11.09
C ILE A 39 -2.01 -7.13 10.97
N ARG A 40 -0.97 -7.32 11.77
CA ARG A 40 -0.22 -8.59 11.84
C ARG A 40 -1.03 -9.71 12.51
N GLY A 41 -0.85 -10.92 12.02
CA GLY A 41 -1.44 -12.16 12.55
C GLY A 41 -2.91 -12.36 12.23
N TYR A 42 -3.47 -11.58 11.31
CA TYR A 42 -4.86 -11.70 10.88
C TYR A 42 -5.00 -11.50 9.37
N ILE A 43 -5.91 -12.27 8.79
CA ILE A 43 -6.44 -12.02 7.44
C ILE A 43 -7.96 -11.82 7.56
N PHE A 44 -8.55 -11.13 6.59
CA PHE A 44 -9.99 -10.91 6.52
C PHE A 44 -10.53 -11.60 5.28
N VAL A 45 -11.68 -12.26 5.42
CA VAL A 45 -12.29 -13.06 4.36
C VAL A 45 -13.77 -12.72 4.26
N GLU A 46 -14.21 -12.42 3.05
CA GLU A 46 -15.60 -12.18 2.70
C GLU A 46 -16.20 -13.45 2.09
N GLY A 47 -17.30 -13.94 2.67
CA GLY A 47 -18.00 -15.12 2.17
C GLY A 47 -19.04 -15.66 3.13
N GLU A 48 -19.48 -16.88 2.84
CA GLU A 48 -20.34 -17.67 3.72
C GLU A 48 -19.52 -18.34 4.83
N LEU A 49 -20.01 -18.24 6.07
CA LEU A 49 -19.26 -18.72 7.25
C LEU A 49 -18.90 -20.21 7.15
N LYS A 50 -19.85 -21.02 6.66
CA LYS A 50 -19.67 -22.47 6.50
C LYS A 50 -18.55 -22.81 5.51
N ASP A 51 -18.45 -22.06 4.44
CA ASP A 51 -17.45 -22.27 3.40
C ASP A 51 -16.07 -21.79 3.87
N ILE A 52 -16.04 -20.67 4.59
CA ILE A 52 -14.82 -20.18 5.25
C ILE A 52 -14.32 -21.20 6.30
N GLU A 53 -15.20 -21.77 7.12
CA GLU A 53 -14.82 -22.82 8.09
C GLU A 53 -14.33 -24.10 7.40
N THR A 54 -14.83 -24.39 6.20
CA THR A 54 -14.41 -25.57 5.41
C THR A 54 -12.99 -25.37 4.89
N VAL A 55 -12.71 -24.24 4.24
CA VAL A 55 -11.39 -23.98 3.66
C VAL A 55 -10.31 -23.86 4.74
N ILE A 56 -10.56 -23.14 5.84
CA ILE A 56 -9.55 -22.87 6.90
C ILE A 56 -8.90 -24.14 7.44
N LYS A 57 -9.66 -25.24 7.55
CA LYS A 57 -9.15 -26.52 8.08
C LYS A 57 -8.02 -27.10 7.24
N GLU A 58 -7.97 -26.76 5.96
CA GLU A 58 -6.96 -27.22 5.02
C GLU A 58 -5.80 -26.23 4.84
N ILE A 59 -5.86 -25.05 5.45
CA ILE A 59 -4.87 -23.99 5.24
C ILE A 59 -3.79 -24.05 6.34
N PRO A 60 -2.53 -24.34 5.98
CA PRO A 60 -1.43 -24.26 6.92
C PRO A 60 -1.31 -22.85 7.50
N HIS A 61 -0.91 -22.76 8.77
CA HIS A 61 -0.71 -21.50 9.50
C HIS A 61 -1.98 -20.69 9.82
N ALA A 62 -3.15 -21.09 9.34
CA ALA A 62 -4.42 -20.60 9.87
C ALA A 62 -4.67 -21.21 11.26
N ARG A 63 -5.04 -20.38 12.23
CA ARG A 63 -5.21 -20.75 13.66
C ARG A 63 -6.67 -20.76 14.12
N GLY A 64 -7.58 -20.22 13.31
CA GLY A 64 -9.02 -20.24 13.58
C GLY A 64 -9.74 -18.96 13.17
N ILE A 65 -11.06 -19.05 13.10
CA ILE A 65 -11.95 -17.94 12.75
C ILE A 65 -12.45 -17.21 14.00
N ILE A 66 -12.48 -15.89 13.93
CA ILE A 66 -13.23 -15.07 14.89
C ILE A 66 -14.68 -15.01 14.38
N ARG A 67 -15.59 -15.69 15.07
CA ARG A 67 -17.02 -15.79 14.70
C ARG A 67 -17.84 -14.50 14.89
N LYS A 68 -17.16 -13.37 15.01
CA LYS A 68 -17.77 -12.04 15.03
C LYS A 68 -17.61 -11.45 13.63
N GLU A 69 -18.73 -11.07 13.03
CA GLU A 69 -18.70 -10.37 11.75
C GLU A 69 -18.00 -9.01 11.91
N VAL A 70 -17.17 -8.68 10.93
CA VAL A 70 -16.45 -7.41 10.81
C VAL A 70 -17.21 -6.53 9.85
N SER A 71 -17.56 -5.32 10.28
CA SER A 71 -18.21 -4.36 9.38
C SER A 71 -17.18 -3.76 8.42
N ILE A 72 -17.60 -3.43 7.20
CA ILE A 72 -16.74 -2.76 6.22
C ILE A 72 -16.18 -1.44 6.77
N GLY A 73 -16.93 -0.73 7.63
CA GLY A 73 -16.50 0.52 8.25
C GLY A 73 -15.27 0.37 9.16
N GLU A 74 -15.12 -0.78 9.84
CA GLU A 74 -13.97 -1.06 10.71
C GLU A 74 -12.67 -1.27 9.91
N ILE A 75 -12.79 -1.77 8.68
CA ILE A 75 -11.64 -2.11 7.83
C ILE A 75 -11.40 -1.13 6.68
N LYS A 76 -12.33 -0.22 6.41
CA LYS A 76 -12.28 0.72 5.27
C LYS A 76 -10.98 1.51 5.21
N ARG A 77 -10.48 1.99 6.36
CA ARG A 77 -9.23 2.75 6.48
C ARG A 77 -7.98 2.00 6.00
N PHE A 78 -8.05 0.67 5.91
CA PHE A 78 -6.95 -0.17 5.44
C PHE A 78 -7.09 -0.56 3.96
N LEU A 79 -8.28 -0.36 3.39
CA LEU A 79 -8.55 -0.57 1.97
C LEU A 79 -8.27 0.69 1.14
N GLU A 80 -8.22 1.85 1.80
CA GLU A 80 -7.83 3.10 1.18
C GLU A 80 -6.30 3.14 1.06
N PRO A 81 -5.73 3.07 -0.15
CA PRO A 81 -4.30 3.30 -0.32
C PRO A 81 -3.99 4.67 0.24
N LYS A 82 -2.99 4.77 1.14
CA LYS A 82 -2.46 6.07 1.55
C LYS A 82 -2.02 6.78 0.28
N LYS A 83 -2.84 7.72 -0.19
CA LYS A 83 -2.41 8.65 -1.22
C LYS A 83 -1.25 9.40 -0.61
N VAL A 84 -0.04 9.03 -1.04
CA VAL A 84 1.11 9.90 -0.85
C VAL A 84 0.95 10.95 -1.94
N ASP A 85 -0.09 11.78 -1.79
CA ASP A 85 -0.23 13.01 -2.55
C ASP A 85 0.89 13.89 -1.99
N ILE A 86 2.08 13.79 -2.60
CA ILE A 86 3.14 14.74 -2.32
C ILE A 86 2.67 16.03 -2.97
N GLU A 87 1.85 16.81 -2.26
CA GLU A 87 1.50 18.17 -2.66
C GLU A 87 2.80 18.99 -2.69
N MET A 88 3.37 19.11 -3.89
CA MET A 88 4.55 19.91 -4.20
C MET A 88 4.07 21.21 -4.83
N ASN A 89 4.40 22.32 -4.19
CA ASN A 89 4.07 23.65 -4.67
C ASN A 89 5.26 24.27 -5.39
N GLU A 90 4.97 25.17 -6.34
CA GLU A 90 6.01 26.01 -6.92
C GLU A 90 6.70 26.83 -5.83
N GLY A 91 8.02 26.68 -5.74
CA GLY A 91 8.86 27.34 -4.77
C GLY A 91 9.26 26.51 -3.55
N ASP A 92 8.71 25.31 -3.36
CA ASP A 92 9.19 24.38 -2.33
C ASP A 92 10.66 24.01 -2.58
N ILE A 93 11.41 23.73 -1.51
CA ILE A 93 12.78 23.23 -1.60
C ILE A 93 12.76 21.73 -1.43
N VAL A 94 13.38 21.04 -2.37
CA VAL A 94 13.40 19.59 -2.43
C VAL A 94 14.80 19.04 -2.62
N GLU A 95 15.04 17.83 -2.14
CA GLU A 95 16.25 17.04 -2.34
C GLU A 95 15.94 15.85 -3.23
N VAL A 96 16.79 15.59 -4.22
CA VAL A 96 16.68 14.40 -5.04
C VAL A 96 17.32 13.22 -4.31
N ILE A 97 16.54 12.18 -4.01
CA ILE A 97 16.99 11.01 -3.24
C ILE A 97 17.44 9.83 -4.12
N GLY A 98 17.29 9.92 -5.45
CA GLY A 98 17.66 8.86 -6.38
C GLY A 98 17.89 9.34 -7.82
N GLY A 99 18.47 8.47 -8.65
CA GLY A 99 18.86 8.80 -10.02
C GLY A 99 20.18 9.57 -10.13
N PRO A 100 20.50 10.12 -11.30
CA PRO A 100 21.80 10.77 -11.57
C PRO A 100 22.03 12.06 -10.78
N PHE A 101 20.96 12.70 -10.31
CA PHE A 101 21.01 13.95 -9.52
C PHE A 101 20.87 13.69 -8.01
N LYS A 102 21.09 12.46 -7.53
CA LYS A 102 20.94 12.12 -6.11
C LYS A 102 21.84 12.98 -5.23
N GLY A 103 21.27 13.58 -4.19
CA GLY A 103 21.92 14.46 -3.22
C GLY A 103 21.79 15.95 -3.56
N GLU A 104 21.38 16.27 -4.79
CA GLU A 104 21.21 17.65 -5.22
C GLU A 104 19.94 18.27 -4.63
N LYS A 105 20.02 19.56 -4.30
CA LYS A 105 18.89 20.35 -3.81
C LYS A 105 18.42 21.32 -4.88
N GLY A 106 17.11 21.44 -5.01
CA GLY A 106 16.51 22.33 -5.98
C GLY A 106 15.21 22.97 -5.49
N LYS A 107 14.88 24.09 -6.12
CA LYS A 107 13.60 24.77 -5.95
C LYS A 107 12.62 24.29 -7.00
N VAL A 108 11.41 23.91 -6.58
CA VAL A 108 10.36 23.45 -7.49
C VAL A 108 9.91 24.58 -8.42
N LYS A 109 9.98 24.34 -9.72
CA LYS A 109 9.44 25.24 -10.75
C LYS A 109 8.11 24.81 -11.31
N ARG A 110 7.93 23.50 -11.44
CA ARG A 110 6.72 22.93 -12.01
C ARG A 110 6.55 21.52 -11.50
N TYR A 111 5.34 21.17 -11.11
CA TYR A 111 4.96 19.80 -10.79
C TYR A 111 3.87 19.35 -11.77
N ASN A 112 4.06 18.16 -12.35
CA ASN A 112 3.08 17.50 -13.19
C ASN A 112 2.61 16.23 -12.50
N ASP A 113 1.47 16.32 -11.81
CA ASP A 113 0.87 15.22 -11.08
C ASP A 113 0.53 14.03 -11.99
N VAL A 114 -0.08 14.29 -13.15
CA VAL A 114 -0.50 13.26 -14.13
C VAL A 114 0.68 12.40 -14.59
N LYS A 115 1.86 13.01 -14.79
CA LYS A 115 3.07 12.29 -15.22
C LYS A 115 3.99 11.89 -14.06
N SER A 116 3.71 12.32 -12.84
CA SER A 116 4.62 12.19 -11.69
C SER A 116 6.03 12.73 -11.99
N GLU A 117 6.11 13.88 -12.67
CA GLU A 117 7.35 14.57 -13.03
C GLU A 117 7.43 15.92 -12.32
N ILE A 118 8.62 16.27 -11.85
CA ILE A 118 8.89 17.56 -11.22
C ILE A 118 10.09 18.22 -11.89
N THR A 119 9.94 19.48 -12.26
CA THR A 119 11.03 20.33 -12.75
C THR A 119 11.54 21.17 -11.59
N ILE A 120 12.84 21.04 -11.30
CA ILE A 120 13.53 21.77 -10.23
C ILE A 120 14.66 22.62 -10.80
N GLU A 121 14.91 23.77 -10.20
CA GLU A 121 16.15 24.54 -10.40
C GLU A 121 17.12 24.22 -9.28
N LEU A 122 18.31 23.72 -9.63
CA LEU A 122 19.36 23.42 -8.65
C LEU A 122 19.84 24.71 -7.96
N ILE A 123 20.04 24.66 -6.65
CA ILE A 123 20.43 25.82 -5.83
C ILE A 123 21.96 25.95 -5.73
N GLU A 124 22.70 24.83 -5.82
CA GLU A 124 24.15 24.79 -5.64
C GLU A 124 24.96 25.13 -6.91
N VAL A 125 24.30 25.59 -7.97
CA VAL A 125 24.90 25.92 -9.27
C VAL A 125 24.94 27.42 -9.53
N THR A 126 26.04 27.92 -10.09
CA THR A 126 26.24 29.35 -10.43
C THR A 126 25.24 29.86 -11.48
N VAL A 127 24.74 28.97 -12.33
CA VAL A 127 23.72 29.27 -13.34
C VAL A 127 22.56 28.29 -13.16
N PRO A 128 21.33 28.77 -12.92
CA PRO A 128 20.19 27.89 -12.68
C PRO A 128 19.82 27.14 -13.97
N ILE A 129 19.96 25.81 -13.94
CA ILE A 129 19.54 24.94 -15.03
C ILE A 129 18.32 24.14 -14.53
N PRO A 130 17.17 24.22 -15.22
CA PRO A 130 16.01 23.42 -14.87
C PRO A 130 16.24 21.95 -15.26
N VAL A 131 16.05 21.04 -14.30
CA VAL A 131 16.11 19.59 -14.53
C VAL A 131 14.78 18.96 -14.18
N THR A 132 14.32 18.02 -15.01
CA THR A 132 13.09 17.25 -14.76
C THR A 132 13.46 15.89 -14.19
N VAL A 133 12.92 15.56 -13.02
CA VAL A 133 13.13 14.29 -12.33
C VAL A 133 11.79 13.66 -11.97
N ASN A 134 11.80 12.37 -11.64
CA ASN A 134 10.61 11.68 -11.16
C ASN A 134 10.25 12.20 -9.76
N ALA A 135 9.00 12.61 -9.55
CA ALA A 135 8.54 13.19 -8.29
C ALA A 135 8.66 12.22 -7.10
N ARG A 136 8.67 10.90 -7.34
CA ARG A 136 8.87 9.87 -6.30
C ARG A 136 10.31 9.75 -5.84
N LEU A 137 11.27 10.28 -6.61
CA LEU A 137 12.70 10.31 -6.27
C LEU A 137 13.09 11.63 -5.59
N VAL A 138 12.12 12.36 -5.06
CA VAL A 138 12.32 13.68 -4.51
C VAL A 138 11.67 13.76 -3.13
N LYS A 139 12.34 14.42 -2.20
CA LYS A 139 11.89 14.63 -0.83
C LYS A 139 11.83 16.12 -0.54
N ILE A 140 10.70 16.60 0.00
CA ILE A 140 10.56 18.00 0.44
C ILE A 140 11.45 18.23 1.67
N ILE A 141 12.28 19.27 1.61
CA ILE A 141 13.10 19.77 2.72
C ILE A 141 12.39 20.94 3.40
N GLU A 142 11.84 21.86 2.61
CA GLU A 142 11.19 23.07 3.10
C GLU A 142 9.94 23.34 2.25
N LYS A 143 8.82 23.61 2.93
CA LYS A 143 7.61 24.11 2.29
C LYS A 143 7.63 25.63 2.32
N LYS A 144 7.18 26.24 1.22
CA LYS A 144 6.96 27.69 1.17
C LYS A 144 5.90 28.14 2.17
#